data_AF-A0A529KVI8-F1
#
_entry.id   AF-A0A529KVI8-F1
#
_cell.length_a   1.000
_cell.length_b   1.000
_cell.length_c   1.000
_cell.angle_alpha   90.00
_cell.angle_beta   90.00
_cell.angle_gamma   90.00
#
_symmetry.space_group_name_H-M   'P 1'
#
loop_
_entity.id
_entity.type
_entity.pdbx_description
1 polymer ?
#
loop_
_entity_poly.entity_id
_entity_poly.type
_entity_poly.pdbx_seq_one_letter_code
_entity_poly.pdbx_strand_id
1 'polypeptide(L)'
;FDRFHVVGHDRGGRTGHRMALDHPEAVLSLTVMDIVPTYAMFTDTNRHVAGAYWHWYFLSQPEPLPERLIGNDPDFFYETCLVGWGATSISSFDPEMIAEYRRAWHDPG
;
A
#
# COMPACT_ATOMS: atom_id res chain seq x y z
N PHE A 1 -3.64 -8.46 26.81
CA PHE A 1 -2.31 -7.85 26.90
C PHE A 1 -2.48 -6.37 26.67
N ASP A 2 -2.02 -5.52 27.59
CA ASP A 2 -2.28 -4.08 27.53
C ASP A 2 -1.14 -3.30 26.85
N ARG A 3 -0.01 -3.96 26.59
CA ARG A 3 1.17 -3.41 25.90
C ARG A 3 1.72 -4.43 24.91
N PHE A 4 2.18 -3.99 23.75
CA PHE A 4 2.60 -4.87 22.65
C PHE A 4 3.64 -4.22 21.72
N HIS A 5 4.35 -5.04 20.95
CA HIS A 5 5.23 -4.59 19.88
C HIS A 5 4.45 -4.48 18.56
N VAL A 6 4.74 -3.46 17.75
CA VAL A 6 4.08 -3.23 16.46
C VAL A 6 5.11 -3.32 15.34
N VAL A 7 4.80 -4.13 14.32
CA VAL A 7 5.56 -4.20 13.08
C VAL A 7 4.59 -3.91 11.94
N GLY A 8 4.89 -2.91 11.13
CA GLY A 8 4.01 -2.45 10.06
C GLY A 8 4.77 -2.20 8.75
N HIS A 9 4.18 -2.67 7.66
CA HIS A 9 4.63 -2.44 6.28
C HIS A 9 3.58 -1.62 5.52
N ASP A 10 4.02 -0.78 4.57
CA ASP A 10 3.14 0.08 3.75
C ASP A 10 2.06 0.82 4.59
N ARG A 11 0.76 0.63 4.32
CA ARG A 11 -0.33 1.24 5.11
C ARG A 11 -0.33 0.79 6.57
N GLY A 12 0.09 -0.44 6.85
CA GLY A 12 0.25 -0.95 8.22
C GLY A 12 1.34 -0.21 8.99
N GLY A 13 2.42 0.19 8.32
CA GLY A 13 3.46 1.03 8.92
C GLY A 13 2.95 2.43 9.29
N ARG A 14 2.11 3.03 8.43
CA ARG A 14 1.49 4.35 8.69
C ARG A 14 0.50 4.27 9.85
N THR A 15 -0.28 3.20 9.90
CA THR A 15 -1.20 2.90 11.00
C THR A 15 -0.44 2.71 12.31
N GLY A 16 0.63 1.90 12.30
CA GLY A 16 1.50 1.70 13.46
C GLY A 16 2.17 2.99 13.94
N HIS A 17 2.64 3.83 13.01
CA HIS A 17 3.19 5.14 13.34
C HIS A 17 2.17 6.05 14.04
N ARG A 18 0.94 6.13 13.53
CA ARG A 18 -0.11 6.92 14.19
C ARG A 18 -0.51 6.32 15.54
N MET A 19 -0.63 5.00 15.63
CA MET A 19 -0.93 4.29 16.88
C MET A 19 0.10 4.58 17.97
N ALA A 20 1.39 4.62 17.63
CA ALA A 20 2.45 4.94 18.60
C ALA A 20 2.40 6.40 19.08
N LEU A 21 1.91 7.33 18.24
CA LEU A 21 1.70 8.73 18.63
C LEU A 21 0.47 8.91 19.53
N ASP A 22 -0.63 8.22 19.21
CA ASP A 22 -1.89 8.34 19.94
C ASP A 22 -1.92 7.52 21.25
N HIS A 23 -1.18 6.41 21.32
CA HIS A 23 -1.17 5.47 22.45
C HIS A 23 0.27 5.05 22.84
N PRO A 24 1.13 5.99 23.25
CA PRO A 24 2.55 5.70 23.54
C PRO A 24 2.74 4.72 24.71
N GLU A 25 1.77 4.60 25.62
CA GLU A 25 1.81 3.65 26.74
C GLU A 25 1.60 2.20 26.31
N ALA A 26 0.84 1.97 25.24
CA ALA A 26 0.49 0.64 24.73
C ALA A 26 1.57 0.08 23.77
N VAL A 27 2.29 0.93 23.03
CA VAL A 27 3.28 0.49 22.04
C VAL A 27 4.68 0.40 22.66
N LEU A 28 5.16 -0.82 22.87
CA LEU A 28 6.50 -1.10 23.43
C LEU A 28 7.62 -0.77 22.46
N SER A 29 7.43 -1.09 21.18
CA SER A 29 8.33 -0.72 20.09
C SER A 29 7.55 -0.68 18.78
N LEU A 30 8.03 0.12 17.84
CA LEU A 30 7.50 0.19 16.48
C LEU A 30 8.61 -0.08 15.47
N THR A 31 8.41 -1.07 14.60
CA THR A 31 9.20 -1.29 13.39
C THR A 31 8.36 -0.88 12.18
N VAL A 32 8.84 0.11 11.43
CA VAL A 32 8.26 0.52 10.15
C VAL A 32 9.11 -0.02 9.00
N MET A 33 8.48 -0.74 8.07
CA MET A 33 9.16 -1.36 6.93
C MET A 33 8.79 -0.63 5.64
N ASP A 34 9.83 -0.16 4.94
CA ASP A 34 9.79 0.48 3.62
C ASP A 34 8.80 1.65 3.49
N ILE A 35 8.70 2.48 4.54
CA ILE A 35 7.88 3.69 4.52
C ILE A 35 8.56 4.86 5.22
N VAL A 36 8.15 6.06 4.82
CA VAL A 36 8.38 7.31 5.55
C VAL A 36 7.03 7.96 5.92
N PRO A 37 6.99 8.90 6.90
CA PRO A 37 5.76 9.58 7.27
C PRO A 37 5.03 10.20 6.07
N THR A 38 3.71 10.05 6.03
CA THR A 38 2.87 10.54 4.92
C THR A 38 3.06 12.03 4.66
N TYR A 39 3.26 12.82 5.72
CA TYR A 39 3.54 14.26 5.61
C TYR A 39 4.80 14.56 4.78
N ALA A 40 5.88 13.81 4.98
CA ALA A 40 7.13 14.02 4.24
C ALA A 40 6.94 13.73 2.75
N MET A 41 6.19 12.68 2.41
CA MET A 41 5.89 12.32 1.02
C MET A 41 5.17 13.43 0.26
N PHE A 42 4.21 14.13 0.89
CA PHE A 42 3.44 15.18 0.24
C PHE A 42 4.11 16.55 0.29
N THR A 43 4.88 16.85 1.33
CA THR A 43 5.52 18.16 1.51
C THR A 43 6.73 18.32 0.60
N ASP A 44 7.50 17.26 0.40
CA ASP A 44 8.73 17.26 -0.42
C ASP A 44 8.51 16.64 -1.81
N THR A 45 7.26 16.66 -2.30
CA THR A 45 6.90 16.13 -3.62
C THR A 45 7.65 16.84 -4.75
N ASN A 46 8.12 16.06 -5.71
CA ASN A 46 8.62 16.54 -7.01
C ASN A 46 8.12 15.63 -8.14
N ARG A 47 8.44 15.97 -9.40
CA ARG A 47 8.01 15.18 -10.57
C ARG A 47 8.42 13.70 -10.52
N HIS A 48 9.56 13.38 -9.90
CA HIS A 48 10.03 12.00 -9.78
C HIS A 48 9.22 11.24 -8.73
N VAL A 49 8.98 11.85 -7.56
CA VAL A 49 8.13 11.27 -6.51
C VAL A 49 6.70 11.11 -7.00
N ALA A 50 6.13 12.13 -7.66
CA ALA A 50 4.77 12.06 -8.20
C ALA A 50 4.63 10.98 -9.29
N GLY A 51 5.65 10.80 -10.13
CA GLY A 51 5.69 9.72 -11.13
C GLY A 51 5.80 8.34 -10.50
N ALA A 52 6.68 8.15 -9.52
CA ALA A 52 6.87 6.86 -8.84
C ALA A 52 5.66 6.47 -7.97
N TYR A 53 5.03 7.44 -7.31
CA TYR A 53 3.87 7.28 -6.43
C TYR A 53 2.57 7.77 -7.06
N TRP A 54 2.43 7.64 -8.38
CA TRP A 54 1.25 8.12 -9.14
C TRP A 54 -0.08 7.62 -8.54
N HIS A 55 -0.10 6.39 -8.03
CA HIS A 55 -1.26 5.76 -7.42
C HIS A 55 -1.77 6.51 -6.18
N TRP A 56 -0.94 7.26 -5.45
CA TRP A 56 -1.39 8.08 -4.32
C TRP A 56 -2.30 9.24 -4.77
N TYR A 57 -2.05 9.79 -5.96
CA TYR A 57 -2.84 10.88 -6.53
C TYR A 57 -4.06 10.35 -7.26
N PHE A 58 -3.93 9.22 -7.96
CA PHE A 58 -5.03 8.53 -8.62
C PHE A 58 -6.07 8.03 -7.62
N LEU A 59 -5.66 7.29 -6.58
CA LEU A 59 -6.57 6.71 -5.59
C LEU A 59 -7.20 7.75 -4.64
N SER A 60 -6.71 8.99 -4.64
CA SER A 60 -7.30 10.10 -3.87
C SER A 60 -8.28 10.95 -4.68
N GLN A 61 -8.51 10.62 -5.95
CA GLN A 61 -9.54 11.30 -6.73
C GLN A 61 -10.95 10.96 -6.20
N PRO A 62 -11.92 11.88 -6.36
CA PRO A 62 -13.28 11.63 -5.90
C PRO A 62 -13.91 10.38 -6.54
N GLU A 63 -14.76 9.71 -5.76
CA GLU A 63 -15.68 8.68 -6.26
C GLU A 63 -16.52 9.24 -7.42
N PRO A 64 -16.79 8.46 -8.50
CA PRO A 64 -16.46 7.04 -8.69
C PRO A 64 -15.24 6.81 -9.61
N LEU A 65 -14.35 7.80 -9.74
CA LEU A 65 -13.29 7.76 -10.75
C LEU A 65 -12.32 6.60 -10.57
N PRO A 66 -11.64 6.44 -9.40
CA PRO A 66 -10.68 5.35 -9.25
C PRO A 66 -11.36 3.98 -9.29
N GLU A 67 -12.54 3.85 -8.68
CA GLU A 67 -13.28 2.59 -8.62
C GLU A 67 -13.68 2.10 -10.02
N ARG A 68 -14.20 2.99 -10.88
CA ARG A 68 -14.58 2.62 -12.25
C ARG A 68 -13.39 2.25 -13.12
N LEU A 69 -12.27 2.96 -12.97
CA LEU A 69 -11.08 2.70 -13.78
C LEU A 69 -10.37 1.41 -13.36
N ILE A 70 -10.29 1.13 -12.06
CA ILE A 70 -9.77 -0.15 -11.54
C ILE A 70 -10.72 -1.29 -11.92
N GLY A 71 -12.02 -1.11 -11.72
CA GLY A 71 -13.02 -2.15 -11.97
C GLY A 71 -13.17 -2.56 -13.44
N ASN A 72 -12.65 -1.78 -14.39
CA ASN A 72 -12.68 -2.14 -15.82
C ASN A 72 -11.71 -3.27 -16.16
N ASP A 73 -10.53 -3.27 -15.55
CA ASP A 73 -9.54 -4.34 -15.67
C ASP A 73 -8.81 -4.42 -14.33
N PRO A 74 -9.44 -5.09 -13.32
CA PRO A 74 -8.80 -5.29 -12.05
C PRO A 74 -7.43 -5.90 -12.31
N ASP A 75 -7.36 -7.10 -12.92
CA ASP A 75 -6.13 -7.90 -13.16
C ASP A 75 -4.93 -7.05 -13.56
N PHE A 76 -5.10 -6.23 -14.58
CA PHE A 76 -4.07 -5.32 -15.05
C PHE A 76 -3.60 -4.32 -13.98
N PHE A 77 -4.52 -3.72 -13.22
CA PHE A 77 -4.17 -2.75 -12.18
C PHE A 77 -3.35 -3.36 -11.04
N TYR A 78 -3.75 -4.52 -10.50
CA TYR A 78 -2.99 -5.20 -9.45
C TYR A 78 -1.61 -5.61 -9.94
N GLU A 79 -1.52 -6.22 -11.12
CA GLU A 79 -0.25 -6.69 -11.66
C GLU A 79 0.71 -5.54 -11.91
N THR A 80 0.21 -4.41 -12.43
CA THR A 80 0.97 -3.16 -12.57
C THR A 80 1.51 -2.70 -11.22
N CYS A 81 0.71 -2.76 -10.15
CA CYS A 81 1.17 -2.41 -8.80
C CYS A 81 2.21 -3.42 -8.28
N LEU A 82 1.95 -4.72 -8.43
CA LEU A 82 2.79 -5.80 -7.91
C LEU A 82 4.22 -5.76 -8.48
N VAL A 83 4.37 -5.43 -9.75
CA VAL A 83 5.69 -5.36 -10.42
C VAL A 83 6.26 -3.94 -10.49
N GLY A 84 5.43 -2.91 -10.30
CA GLY A 84 5.78 -1.51 -10.56
C GLY A 84 6.76 -0.88 -9.57
N TRP A 85 6.96 -1.50 -8.39
CA TRP A 85 7.84 -0.98 -7.33
C TRP A 85 9.05 -1.89 -7.05
N GLY A 86 9.30 -2.88 -7.90
CA GLY A 86 10.41 -3.81 -7.79
C GLY A 86 11.06 -4.11 -9.13
N ALA A 87 12.02 -5.04 -9.12
CA ALA A 87 12.66 -5.57 -10.34
C ALA A 87 12.03 -6.88 -10.82
N THR A 88 10.85 -7.23 -10.31
CA THR A 88 10.15 -8.49 -10.59
C THR A 88 9.26 -8.38 -11.82
N SER A 89 8.90 -9.54 -12.36
CA SER A 89 7.85 -9.68 -13.38
C SER A 89 6.76 -10.61 -12.82
N ILE A 90 5.60 -10.68 -13.47
CA ILE A 90 4.57 -11.65 -13.07
C ILE A 90 5.10 -13.09 -13.13
N SER A 91 5.93 -13.40 -14.12
CA SER A 91 6.62 -14.70 -14.23
C SER A 91 7.65 -14.97 -13.13
N SER A 92 7.97 -13.99 -12.28
CA SER A 92 8.85 -14.18 -11.11
C SER A 92 8.12 -14.80 -9.92
N PHE A 93 6.79 -14.93 -9.98
CA PHE A 93 5.95 -15.50 -8.92
C PHE A 93 5.42 -16.87 -9.33
N ASP A 94 5.09 -17.69 -8.33
CA ASP A 94 4.38 -18.95 -8.55
C ASP A 94 3.01 -18.67 -9.20
N PRO A 95 2.70 -19.27 -10.36
CA PRO A 95 1.41 -19.10 -11.04
C PRO A 95 0.19 -19.43 -10.16
N GLU A 96 0.30 -20.41 -9.26
CA GLU A 96 -0.80 -20.77 -8.36
C GLU A 96 -1.07 -19.67 -7.33
N MET A 97 0.00 -19.02 -6.83
CA MET A 97 -0.14 -17.90 -5.91
C MET A 97 -0.74 -16.68 -6.60
N ILE A 98 -0.30 -16.38 -7.83
CA ILE A 98 -0.92 -15.31 -8.63
C ILE A 98 -2.40 -15.60 -8.86
N ALA A 99 -2.77 -16.83 -9.20
CA ALA A 99 -4.16 -17.22 -9.38
C ALA A 99 -5.00 -17.03 -8.09
N GLU A 100 -4.45 -17.36 -6.93
CA GLU A 100 -5.13 -17.16 -5.65
C GLU A 100 -5.30 -15.67 -5.31
N TYR A 101 -4.27 -14.85 -5.52
CA TYR A 101 -4.41 -13.40 -5.41
C TYR A 101 -5.47 -12.88 -6.39
N ARG A 102 -5.49 -13.40 -7.63
CA ARG A 102 -6.49 -13.05 -8.64
C ARG A 102 -7.92 -13.44 -8.24
N ARG A 103 -8.08 -14.52 -7.47
CA ARG A 103 -9.38 -14.92 -6.94
C ARG A 103 -9.84 -13.99 -5.82
N ALA A 104 -8.95 -13.64 -4.89
CA ALA A 104 -9.31 -12.94 -3.66
C ALA A 104 -9.83 -11.51 -3.89
N TRP A 105 -9.17 -10.73 -4.72
CA TRP A 105 -9.55 -9.34 -5.00
C TRP A 105 -10.66 -9.15 -6.06
N HIS A 106 -10.98 -10.18 -6.86
CA HIS A 106 -12.19 -10.20 -7.69
C HIS A 106 -13.46 -10.34 -6.85
N ASP A 107 -13.30 -10.67 -5.56
CA ASP A 107 -14.36 -10.73 -4.56
C ASP A 107 -14.10 -9.67 -3.46
N PRO A 108 -14.24 -8.37 -3.78
CA PRO A 108 -14.24 -7.33 -2.76
C PRO A 108 -15.57 -7.44 -2.00
N GLY A 109 -15.52 -8.12 -0.84
CA GLY A 109 -16.71 -8.45 -0.03
C GLY A 109 -17.59 -7.27 0.39
#